data_AF-A0A2N6TMA7-F1
#
_entry.id   AF-A0A2N6TMA7-F1
#
_cell.length_a   1.000
_cell.length_b   1.000
_cell.length_c   1.000
_cell.angle_alpha   90.00
_cell.angle_beta   90.00
_cell.angle_gamma   90.00
#
_symmetry.space_group_name_H-M   'P 1'
#
loop_
_entity.id
_entity.type
_entity.pdbx_description
1 polymer ?
#
loop_
_entity_poly.entity_id
_entity_poly.type
_entity_poly.pdbx_seq_one_letter_code
_entity_poly.pdbx_strand_id
1 'polypeptide(L)'
;MTLEKFIKLHKIKTLLKILIILIVLLLFFFTLNLDFQDYIDGFGRLKGLVVGMMRIDAEDKKIVLFKMFETIVTAFASSFIGVVLAVLCSPFLATNISNKYFARFLTLFFSIFRTVPALVMAAILVSLIGIGSFTGFISLLIITFFSATKLLKEYLEEINQAKIQSFRTFGFSKFTFLRSCIYPFSKPYIISLFFLTLESSIRGASVLGMVGAGGIGEELWKDLSFLRYDKVSFIILILLIFIFLTDSLSWFFRKKDSLIKITTYQGYKRSKIISKIITCLILILLFYSLNILYEDTNKISIPVFFERLLTFLKKLTYLDFSYTPKVLLALWQSFLVAFFATLFAAPTAIVISYFASSVTSNKKIAFLIKIFINFVRTFPPVIVAILFFSGFGPGLISGFFALYLYTTGVITKVYVDVLESVEVDYGLYGKSLGLKNFYTYLKLWLPSTYTNFVSIFLYRFESNMKNSSVLGMVGAGGIGQLLMNHIAFRNWEKVWVLLIFLIITIILIENLSAYIRNKVNN
;
A
#
# COMPACT_ATOMS: atom_id res chain seq x y z
N MET A 1 24.66 14.53 37.41
CA MET A 1 23.26 15.04 37.53
C MET A 1 22.64 14.39 38.75
N THR A 2 22.20 15.15 39.76
CA THR A 2 21.67 14.57 41.02
C THR A 2 20.37 13.79 40.76
N LEU A 3 20.12 12.74 41.55
CA LEU A 3 18.97 11.84 41.39
C LEU A 3 17.64 12.61 41.41
N GLU A 4 17.49 13.60 42.28
CA GLU A 4 16.33 14.49 42.31
C GLU A 4 16.14 15.29 41.02
N LYS A 5 17.23 15.84 40.45
CA LYS A 5 17.18 16.59 39.19
C LYS A 5 16.80 15.67 38.03
N PHE A 6 17.24 14.40 38.05
CA PHE A 6 16.82 13.37 37.09
C PHE A 6 15.34 13.01 37.24
N ILE A 7 14.85 12.76 38.46
CA ILE A 7 13.45 12.44 38.73
C ILE A 7 12.54 13.61 38.32
N LYS A 8 12.92 14.85 38.64
CA LYS A 8 12.16 16.06 38.29
C LYS A 8 12.12 16.26 36.76
N LEU A 9 13.24 16.09 36.06
CA LEU A 9 13.28 16.14 34.60
C LEU A 9 12.50 14.99 33.94
N HIS A 10 12.52 13.79 34.52
CA HIS A 10 11.74 12.65 34.02
C HIS A 10 10.22 12.87 34.20
N LYS A 11 9.79 13.39 35.37
CA LYS A 11 8.40 13.79 35.64
C LYS A 11 7.93 14.91 34.71
N ILE A 12 8.76 15.92 34.46
CA ILE A 12 8.44 17.00 33.51
C ILE A 12 8.33 16.47 32.08
N LYS A 13 9.25 15.59 31.64
CA LYS A 13 9.16 14.96 30.30
C LYS A 13 7.93 14.06 30.16
N THR A 14 7.52 13.36 31.22
CA THR A 14 6.30 12.54 31.20
C THR A 14 5.03 13.38 31.21
N LEU A 15 4.98 14.45 32.02
CA LEU A 15 3.89 15.44 31.99
C LEU A 15 3.75 16.11 30.62
N LEU A 16 4.86 16.53 30.00
CA LEU A 16 4.85 17.10 28.65
C LEU A 16 4.33 16.10 27.61
N LYS A 17 4.71 14.82 27.70
CA LYS A 17 4.18 13.76 26.82
C LYS A 17 2.67 13.59 26.99
N ILE A 18 2.18 13.57 28.23
CA ILE A 18 0.75 13.44 28.54
C ILE A 18 -0.02 14.66 28.03
N LEU A 19 0.52 15.87 28.23
CA LEU A 19 -0.08 17.10 27.73
C LEU A 19 -0.17 17.12 26.20
N ILE A 20 0.89 16.68 25.50
CA ILE A 20 0.88 16.54 24.03
C ILE A 20 -0.19 15.54 23.60
N ILE A 21 -0.29 14.38 24.25
CA ILE A 21 -1.32 13.38 23.96
C ILE A 21 -2.72 13.98 24.16
N LEU A 22 -2.94 14.72 25.24
CA LEU A 22 -4.21 15.38 25.55
C LEU A 22 -4.57 16.46 24.51
N ILE A 23 -3.60 17.29 24.11
CA ILE A 23 -3.78 18.32 23.08
C ILE A 23 -4.13 17.68 21.74
N VAL A 24 -3.45 16.58 21.38
CA VAL A 24 -3.71 15.87 20.13
C VAL A 24 -5.08 15.19 20.15
N LEU A 25 -5.50 14.63 21.28
CA LEU A 25 -6.85 14.11 21.48
C LEU A 25 -7.93 15.20 21.41
N LEU A 26 -7.68 16.37 21.99
CA LEU A 26 -8.59 17.53 21.91
C LEU A 26 -8.69 18.03 20.46
N LEU A 27 -7.57 18.19 19.77
CA LEU A 27 -7.55 18.57 18.35
C LEU A 27 -8.30 17.57 17.47
N PHE A 28 -8.18 16.26 17.76
CA PHE A 28 -8.96 15.23 17.09
C PHE A 28 -10.46 15.42 17.29
N PHE A 29 -10.88 15.66 18.53
CA PHE A 29 -12.28 15.83 18.88
C PHE A 29 -12.89 17.09 18.26
N PHE A 30 -12.16 18.21 18.30
CA PHE A 30 -12.58 19.49 17.70
C PHE A 30 -12.63 19.45 16.17
N THR A 31 -11.69 18.77 15.51
CA THR A 31 -11.64 18.74 14.03
C THR A 31 -12.72 17.88 13.41
N LEU A 32 -13.27 16.92 14.15
CA LEU A 32 -14.30 16.02 13.64
C LEU A 32 -15.73 16.47 13.94
N ASN A 33 -15.95 17.56 14.71
CA ASN A 33 -17.30 18.06 15.08
C ASN A 33 -18.18 16.95 15.70
N LEU A 34 -17.71 16.39 16.81
CA LEU A 34 -18.19 15.10 17.32
C LEU A 34 -19.28 15.21 18.39
N ASP A 35 -20.48 14.76 18.06
CA ASP A 35 -21.46 14.35 19.05
C ASP A 35 -21.23 12.88 19.42
N PHE A 36 -21.03 12.60 20.72
CA PHE A 36 -20.74 11.26 21.22
C PHE A 36 -21.88 10.27 20.95
N GLN A 37 -23.11 10.78 20.84
CA GLN A 37 -24.32 9.99 20.57
C GLN A 37 -24.31 9.40 19.16
N ASP A 38 -23.90 10.18 18.17
CA ASP A 38 -23.82 9.74 16.76
C ASP A 38 -22.86 8.57 16.59
N TYR A 39 -21.83 8.45 17.45
CA TYR A 39 -20.93 7.31 17.41
C TYR A 39 -21.57 6.01 17.88
N ILE A 40 -22.29 6.08 19.01
CA ILE A 40 -22.95 4.91 19.60
C ILE A 40 -23.99 4.40 18.60
N ASP A 41 -24.76 5.30 18.01
CA ASP A 41 -25.76 4.99 16.98
C ASP A 41 -25.10 4.45 15.71
N GLY A 42 -23.98 5.02 15.28
CA GLY A 42 -23.20 4.56 14.13
C GLY A 42 -22.69 3.12 14.29
N PHE A 43 -22.16 2.77 15.47
CA PHE A 43 -21.78 1.38 15.79
C PHE A 43 -23.01 0.45 15.89
N GLY A 44 -24.15 0.96 16.37
CA GLY A 44 -25.43 0.25 16.35
C GLY A 44 -25.87 -0.14 14.94
N ARG A 45 -25.81 0.81 13.98
CA ARG A 45 -26.12 0.56 12.56
C ARG A 45 -25.15 -0.41 11.91
N LEU A 46 -23.85 -0.29 12.21
CA LEU A 46 -22.83 -1.24 11.73
C LEU A 46 -23.13 -2.68 12.15
N LYS A 47 -23.60 -2.89 13.39
CA LYS A 47 -23.99 -4.22 13.85
C LYS A 47 -25.08 -4.82 12.96
N GLY A 48 -26.09 -4.03 12.59
CA GLY A 48 -27.14 -4.45 11.67
C GLY A 48 -26.61 -4.86 10.30
N LEU A 49 -25.64 -4.10 9.77
CA LEU A 49 -24.99 -4.41 8.50
C LEU A 49 -24.18 -5.71 8.56
N VAL A 50 -23.39 -5.91 9.61
CA VAL A 50 -22.59 -7.14 9.79
C VAL A 50 -23.50 -8.36 9.85
N VAL A 51 -24.66 -8.25 10.50
CA VAL A 51 -25.68 -9.32 10.52
C VAL A 51 -26.24 -9.59 9.12
N GLY A 52 -26.49 -8.55 8.32
CA GLY A 52 -26.86 -8.70 6.91
C GLY A 52 -25.80 -9.45 6.12
N MET A 53 -24.53 -9.05 6.25
CA MET A 53 -23.41 -9.71 5.55
C MET A 53 -23.18 -11.17 5.94
N MET A 54 -23.75 -11.67 7.06
CA MET A 54 -23.64 -13.09 7.42
C MET A 54 -24.48 -13.99 6.51
N ARG A 55 -25.49 -13.46 5.82
CA ARG A 55 -26.26 -14.20 4.82
C ARG A 55 -25.52 -14.14 3.50
N ILE A 56 -24.80 -15.21 3.15
CA ILE A 56 -24.03 -15.27 1.91
C ILE A 56 -24.93 -15.84 0.81
N ASP A 57 -25.29 -15.00 -0.16
CA ASP A 57 -26.00 -15.42 -1.37
C ASP A 57 -25.01 -15.72 -2.51
N ALA A 58 -25.17 -16.87 -3.16
CA ALA A 58 -24.27 -17.39 -4.19
C ALA A 58 -24.93 -17.51 -5.58
N GLU A 59 -26.10 -16.88 -5.79
CA GLU A 59 -26.82 -16.93 -7.08
C GLU A 59 -25.95 -16.48 -8.27
N ASP A 60 -25.16 -15.42 -8.13
CA ASP A 60 -24.34 -14.84 -9.23
C ASP A 60 -22.92 -15.43 -9.34
N LYS A 61 -22.68 -16.63 -8.79
CA LYS A 61 -21.31 -17.20 -8.69
C LYS A 61 -20.53 -17.21 -10.00
N LYS A 62 -21.20 -17.46 -11.14
CA LYS A 62 -20.54 -17.52 -12.46
C LYS A 62 -20.00 -16.17 -12.89
N ILE A 63 -20.78 -15.10 -12.68
CA ILE A 63 -20.40 -13.73 -13.03
C ILE A 63 -19.25 -13.29 -12.12
N VAL A 64 -19.36 -13.53 -10.81
CA VAL A 64 -18.32 -13.17 -9.84
C VAL A 64 -17.01 -13.89 -10.14
N LEU A 65 -17.04 -15.20 -10.44
CA LEU A 65 -15.83 -15.96 -10.81
C LEU A 65 -15.20 -15.47 -12.11
N PHE A 66 -15.99 -15.08 -13.11
CA PHE A 66 -15.47 -14.51 -14.35
C PHE A 66 -14.82 -13.13 -14.10
N LYS A 67 -15.49 -12.23 -13.38
CA LYS A 67 -14.96 -10.91 -13.02
C LYS A 67 -13.73 -11.00 -12.12
N MET A 68 -13.68 -12.01 -11.26
CA MET A 68 -12.50 -12.33 -10.49
C MET A 68 -11.35 -12.75 -11.40
N PHE A 69 -11.58 -13.64 -12.37
CA PHE A 69 -10.56 -14.03 -13.33
C PHE A 69 -10.01 -12.83 -14.11
N GLU A 70 -10.88 -11.93 -14.58
CA GLU A 70 -10.50 -10.65 -15.21
C GLU A 70 -9.58 -9.82 -14.30
N THR A 71 -9.88 -9.74 -13.01
CA THR A 71 -9.08 -9.03 -12.00
C THR A 71 -7.70 -9.66 -11.81
N ILE A 72 -7.63 -10.99 -11.79
CA ILE A 72 -6.36 -11.73 -11.64
C ILE A 72 -5.48 -11.50 -12.85
N VAL A 73 -6.07 -11.63 -14.03
CA VAL A 73 -5.38 -11.49 -15.30
C VAL A 73 -4.84 -10.08 -15.48
N THR A 74 -5.65 -9.06 -15.23
CA THR A 74 -5.23 -7.65 -15.30
C THR A 74 -4.12 -7.34 -14.29
N ALA A 75 -4.26 -7.78 -13.03
CA ALA A 75 -3.24 -7.59 -12.00
C ALA A 75 -1.92 -8.32 -12.30
N PHE A 76 -2.00 -9.53 -12.87
CA PHE A 76 -0.84 -10.31 -13.27
C PHE A 76 -0.09 -9.63 -14.42
N ALA A 77 -0.80 -9.24 -15.47
CA ALA A 77 -0.21 -8.56 -16.62
C ALA A 77 0.44 -7.24 -16.23
N SER A 78 -0.27 -6.40 -15.45
CA SER A 78 0.25 -5.11 -15.01
C SER A 78 1.52 -5.27 -14.17
N SER A 79 1.52 -6.23 -13.24
CA SER A 79 2.67 -6.50 -12.36
C SER A 79 3.85 -7.07 -13.12
N PHE A 80 3.61 -8.01 -14.04
CA PHE A 80 4.68 -8.63 -14.83
C PHE A 80 5.35 -7.59 -15.74
N ILE A 81 4.56 -6.88 -16.54
CA ILE A 81 5.07 -5.86 -17.47
C ILE A 81 5.68 -4.69 -16.69
N GLY A 82 5.04 -4.25 -15.61
CA GLY A 82 5.56 -3.18 -14.75
C GLY A 82 6.91 -3.51 -14.12
N VAL A 83 7.11 -4.75 -13.64
CA VAL A 83 8.41 -5.20 -13.10
C VAL A 83 9.45 -5.35 -14.19
N VAL A 84 9.09 -5.89 -15.37
CA VAL A 84 10.02 -5.95 -16.52
C VAL A 84 10.50 -4.56 -16.91
N LEU A 85 9.59 -3.59 -17.02
CA LEU A 85 9.94 -2.19 -17.29
C LEU A 85 10.79 -1.60 -16.16
N ALA A 86 10.49 -1.90 -14.90
CA ALA A 86 11.28 -1.43 -13.76
C ALA A 86 12.71 -1.99 -13.76
N VAL A 87 12.89 -3.26 -14.16
CA VAL A 87 14.21 -3.89 -14.31
C VAL A 87 15.03 -3.19 -15.39
N LEU A 88 14.39 -2.73 -16.48
CA LEU A 88 15.03 -1.98 -17.55
C LEU A 88 15.35 -0.53 -17.15
N CYS A 89 14.45 0.15 -16.44
CA CYS A 89 14.60 1.57 -16.11
C CYS A 89 15.40 1.86 -14.83
N SER A 90 15.34 1.00 -13.82
CA SER A 90 15.97 1.24 -12.50
C SER A 90 17.49 1.50 -12.54
N PRO A 91 18.31 0.88 -13.41
CA PRO A 91 19.75 1.18 -13.47
C PRO A 91 20.06 2.63 -13.86
N PHE A 92 19.18 3.27 -14.64
CA PHE A 92 19.36 4.67 -15.05
C PHE A 92 19.04 5.65 -13.91
N LEU A 93 18.19 5.23 -12.96
CA LEU A 93 17.81 6.02 -11.79
C LEU A 93 18.76 5.82 -10.60
N ALA A 94 19.52 4.73 -10.56
CA ALA A 94 20.45 4.45 -9.47
C ALA A 94 21.70 5.34 -9.56
N THR A 95 21.94 6.14 -8.51
CA THR A 95 22.99 7.17 -8.49
C THR A 95 24.42 6.61 -8.40
N ASN A 96 24.58 5.35 -7.99
CA ASN A 96 25.86 4.64 -7.95
C ASN A 96 26.25 4.01 -9.31
N ILE A 97 25.28 3.75 -10.19
CA ILE A 97 25.48 3.13 -11.50
C ILE A 97 25.50 4.18 -12.63
N SER A 98 24.50 5.07 -12.63
CA SER A 98 24.30 6.10 -13.65
C SER A 98 24.98 7.44 -13.29
N ASN A 99 24.90 8.43 -14.18
CA ASN A 99 25.34 9.79 -13.86
C ASN A 99 24.43 10.38 -12.76
N LYS A 100 25.03 10.86 -11.66
CA LYS A 100 24.34 11.40 -10.48
C LYS A 100 23.28 12.45 -10.81
N TYR A 101 23.55 13.35 -11.76
CA TYR A 101 22.61 14.42 -12.11
C TYR A 101 21.42 13.88 -12.91
N PHE A 102 21.69 13.05 -13.91
CA PHE A 102 20.66 12.42 -14.74
C PHE A 102 19.76 11.49 -13.90
N ALA A 103 20.36 10.69 -13.03
CA ALA A 103 19.66 9.80 -12.11
C ALA A 103 18.73 10.57 -11.16
N ARG A 104 19.18 11.70 -10.60
CA ARG A 104 18.36 12.56 -9.74
C ARG A 104 17.20 13.20 -10.49
N PHE A 105 17.46 13.70 -11.70
CA PHE A 105 16.41 14.28 -12.55
C PHE A 105 15.32 13.25 -12.89
N LEU A 106 15.71 12.06 -13.38
CA LEU A 106 14.78 10.96 -13.65
C LEU A 106 14.03 10.51 -12.40
N THR A 107 14.71 10.44 -11.25
CA THR A 107 14.06 10.10 -9.98
C THR A 107 12.97 11.10 -9.63
N LEU A 108 13.24 12.41 -9.78
CA LEU A 108 12.26 13.45 -9.51
C LEU A 108 11.05 13.35 -10.44
N PHE A 109 11.29 13.14 -11.74
CA PHE A 109 10.22 12.93 -12.72
C PHE A 109 9.35 11.70 -12.38
N PHE A 110 9.97 10.58 -12.03
CA PHE A 110 9.27 9.34 -11.68
C PHE A 110 8.47 9.50 -10.37
N SER A 111 8.98 10.28 -9.42
CA SER A 111 8.28 10.56 -8.18
C SER A 111 6.95 11.30 -8.39
N ILE A 112 6.86 12.19 -9.38
CA ILE A 112 5.61 12.92 -9.71
C ILE A 112 4.50 11.96 -10.14
N PHE A 113 4.78 11.00 -11.02
CA PHE A 113 3.76 10.02 -11.43
C PHE A 113 3.43 9.02 -10.34
N ARG A 114 4.40 8.69 -9.47
CA ARG A 114 4.23 7.77 -8.34
C ARG A 114 3.34 8.35 -7.22
N THR A 115 3.25 9.67 -7.09
CA THR A 115 2.44 10.28 -6.02
C THR A 115 0.94 10.27 -6.34
N VAL A 116 0.57 10.19 -7.62
CA VAL A 116 -0.84 10.09 -8.04
C VAL A 116 -1.44 8.76 -7.59
N PRO A 117 -2.53 8.76 -6.80
CA PRO A 117 -3.16 7.53 -6.34
C PRO A 117 -3.78 6.71 -7.47
N ALA A 118 -3.88 5.40 -7.26
CA ALA A 118 -4.37 4.47 -8.30
C ALA A 118 -5.78 4.73 -8.79
N LEU A 119 -6.65 5.12 -7.86
CA LEU A 119 -8.03 5.41 -8.16
C LEU A 119 -8.17 6.72 -8.95
N VAL A 120 -7.35 7.71 -8.64
CA VAL A 120 -7.29 8.98 -9.39
C VAL A 120 -6.76 8.74 -10.80
N MET A 121 -5.68 7.96 -10.94
CA MET A 121 -5.13 7.59 -12.24
C MET A 121 -6.16 6.81 -13.07
N ALA A 122 -6.89 5.88 -12.44
CA ALA A 122 -7.96 5.14 -13.09
C ALA A 122 -9.09 6.07 -13.55
N ALA A 123 -9.53 7.00 -12.70
CA ALA A 123 -10.59 7.95 -13.03
C ALA A 123 -10.25 8.81 -14.25
N ILE A 124 -9.00 9.31 -14.30
CA ILE A 124 -8.50 10.06 -15.45
C ILE A 124 -8.48 9.15 -16.69
N LEU A 125 -7.90 7.95 -16.60
CA LEU A 125 -7.83 7.04 -17.75
C LEU A 125 -9.20 6.58 -18.24
N VAL A 126 -10.18 6.35 -17.36
CA VAL A 126 -11.56 6.00 -17.75
C VAL A 126 -12.20 7.14 -18.54
N SER A 127 -11.95 8.40 -18.16
CA SER A 127 -12.46 9.54 -18.90
C SER A 127 -11.84 9.68 -20.30
N LEU A 128 -10.58 9.23 -20.47
CA LEU A 128 -9.82 9.33 -21.71
C LEU A 128 -10.12 8.15 -22.64
N ILE A 129 -9.95 6.94 -22.14
CA ILE A 129 -10.00 5.67 -22.88
C ILE A 129 -11.43 5.11 -22.90
N GLY A 130 -12.13 5.15 -21.77
CA GLY A 130 -13.42 4.52 -21.55
C GLY A 130 -13.41 3.52 -20.39
N ILE A 131 -14.60 3.00 -20.08
CA ILE A 131 -14.81 1.96 -19.07
C ILE A 131 -14.31 0.61 -19.63
N GLY A 132 -13.59 -0.16 -18.83
CA GLY A 132 -13.13 -1.50 -19.24
C GLY A 132 -11.87 -1.98 -18.51
N SER A 133 -11.57 -3.27 -18.69
CA SER A 133 -10.45 -3.97 -18.04
C SER A 133 -9.09 -3.44 -18.49
N PHE A 134 -9.00 -3.00 -19.75
CA PHE A 134 -7.79 -2.40 -20.32
C PHE A 134 -7.40 -1.09 -19.61
N THR A 135 -8.38 -0.28 -19.24
CA THR A 135 -8.16 0.95 -18.46
C THR A 135 -7.62 0.63 -17.07
N GLY A 136 -8.17 -0.39 -16.41
CA GLY A 136 -7.65 -0.89 -15.14
C GLY A 136 -6.23 -1.41 -15.25
N PHE A 137 -5.92 -2.15 -16.31
CA PHE A 137 -4.58 -2.63 -16.61
C PHE A 137 -3.58 -1.48 -16.79
N ILE A 138 -3.85 -0.46 -17.61
CA ILE A 138 -2.93 0.68 -17.81
C ILE A 138 -2.71 1.42 -16.50
N SER A 139 -3.78 1.69 -15.74
CA SER A 139 -3.67 2.40 -14.47
C SER A 139 -2.76 1.66 -13.49
N LEU A 140 -2.97 0.35 -13.32
CA LEU A 140 -2.12 -0.49 -12.48
C LEU A 140 -0.70 -0.62 -13.04
N LEU A 141 -0.53 -0.72 -14.36
CA LEU A 141 0.79 -0.81 -15.00
C LEU A 141 1.63 0.43 -14.70
N ILE A 142 1.06 1.61 -14.86
CA ILE A 142 1.75 2.89 -14.58
C ILE A 142 2.26 2.89 -13.12
N ILE A 143 1.40 2.52 -12.17
CA ILE A 143 1.70 2.62 -10.75
C ILE A 143 2.67 1.54 -10.28
N THR A 144 2.48 0.31 -10.77
CA THR A 144 3.39 -0.80 -10.50
C THR A 144 4.76 -0.53 -11.08
N PHE A 145 4.85 0.01 -12.31
CA PHE A 145 6.10 0.42 -12.92
C PHE A 145 6.85 1.45 -12.07
N PHE A 146 6.22 2.57 -11.71
CA PHE A 146 6.89 3.62 -10.93
C PHE A 146 7.23 3.17 -9.50
N SER A 147 6.37 2.38 -8.86
CA SER A 147 6.61 1.86 -7.50
C SER A 147 7.71 0.79 -7.48
N ALA A 148 7.69 -0.14 -8.44
CA ALA A 148 8.73 -1.17 -8.59
C ALA A 148 10.08 -0.56 -8.96
N THR A 149 10.09 0.46 -9.81
CA THR A 149 11.34 1.17 -10.17
C THR A 149 11.97 1.82 -8.94
N LYS A 150 11.17 2.45 -8.05
CA LYS A 150 11.67 3.02 -6.79
C LYS A 150 12.32 1.95 -5.90
N LEU A 151 11.62 0.86 -5.64
CA LEU A 151 12.12 -0.22 -4.77
C LEU A 151 13.38 -0.87 -5.34
N LEU A 152 13.37 -1.16 -6.64
CA LEU A 152 14.55 -1.75 -7.30
C LEU A 152 15.72 -0.76 -7.34
N LYS A 153 15.48 0.53 -7.55
CA LYS A 153 16.51 1.57 -7.45
C LYS A 153 17.13 1.61 -6.05
N GLU A 154 16.33 1.65 -4.99
CA GLU A 154 16.82 1.66 -3.60
C GLU A 154 17.70 0.43 -3.33
N TYR A 155 17.25 -0.76 -3.74
CA TYR A 155 18.04 -1.98 -3.66
C TYR A 155 19.37 -1.89 -4.44
N LEU A 156 19.35 -1.32 -5.65
CA LEU A 156 20.56 -1.12 -6.45
C LEU A 156 21.54 -0.14 -5.78
N GLU A 157 21.04 0.92 -5.12
CA GLU A 157 21.84 1.91 -4.41
C GLU A 157 22.48 1.35 -3.13
N GLU A 158 21.85 0.37 -2.49
CA GLU A 158 22.39 -0.36 -1.33
C GLU A 158 23.54 -1.32 -1.68
N ILE A 159 23.74 -1.65 -2.97
CA ILE A 159 24.86 -2.52 -3.39
C ILE A 159 26.19 -1.86 -3.01
N ASN A 160 27.02 -2.59 -2.26
CA ASN A 160 28.32 -2.13 -1.77
C ASN A 160 29.17 -1.52 -2.91
N GLN A 161 29.55 -0.24 -2.73
CA GLN A 161 30.31 0.51 -3.71
C GLN A 161 31.66 -0.12 -4.06
N ALA A 162 32.30 -0.82 -3.13
CA ALA A 162 33.56 -1.52 -3.38
C ALA A 162 33.42 -2.58 -4.48
N LYS A 163 32.28 -3.28 -4.54
CA LYS A 163 31.99 -4.27 -5.60
C LYS A 163 31.80 -3.60 -6.97
N ILE A 164 31.26 -2.38 -6.98
CA ILE A 164 31.07 -1.60 -8.22
C ILE A 164 32.43 -1.06 -8.69
N GLN A 165 33.28 -0.58 -7.78
CA GLN A 165 34.60 -0.06 -8.09
C GLN A 165 35.55 -1.14 -8.60
N SER A 166 35.58 -2.32 -7.97
CA SER A 166 36.38 -3.45 -8.45
C SER A 166 35.98 -3.89 -9.85
N PHE A 167 34.70 -3.79 -10.20
CA PHE A 167 34.26 -4.07 -11.56
C PHE A 167 34.75 -3.02 -12.56
N ARG A 168 34.76 -1.73 -12.19
CA ARG A 168 35.27 -0.64 -13.04
C ARG A 168 36.76 -0.79 -13.33
N THR A 169 37.55 -1.33 -12.39
CA THR A 169 38.99 -1.56 -12.61
C THR A 169 39.29 -2.67 -13.62
N PHE A 170 38.37 -3.62 -13.83
CA PHE A 170 38.51 -4.65 -14.87
C PHE A 170 38.20 -4.16 -16.29
N GLY A 171 37.85 -2.88 -16.48
CA GLY A 171 37.62 -2.29 -17.81
C GLY A 171 36.34 -2.74 -18.52
N PHE A 172 35.47 -3.48 -17.84
CA PHE A 172 34.21 -3.92 -18.41
C PHE A 172 33.23 -2.76 -18.66
N SER A 173 32.44 -2.86 -19.74
CA SER A 173 31.39 -1.89 -20.03
C SER A 173 30.28 -1.88 -18.96
N LYS A 174 29.59 -0.73 -18.80
CA LYS A 174 28.44 -0.59 -17.88
C LYS A 174 27.32 -1.59 -18.19
N PHE A 175 27.12 -1.93 -19.47
CA PHE A 175 26.10 -2.90 -19.88
C PHE A 175 26.49 -4.33 -19.51
N THR A 176 27.77 -4.68 -19.69
CA THR A 176 28.31 -5.97 -19.25
C THR A 176 28.18 -6.14 -17.73
N PHE A 177 28.40 -5.07 -16.95
CA PHE A 177 28.19 -5.07 -15.51
C PHE A 177 26.77 -5.43 -15.11
N LEU A 178 25.81 -4.75 -15.73
CA LEU A 178 24.40 -4.91 -15.44
C LEU A 178 23.94 -6.34 -15.72
N ARG A 179 24.29 -6.84 -16.90
CA ARG A 179 23.92 -8.17 -17.37
C ARG A 179 24.57 -9.29 -16.56
N SER A 180 25.85 -9.19 -16.26
CA SER A 180 26.63 -10.30 -15.71
C SER A 180 26.74 -10.29 -14.19
N CYS A 181 26.62 -9.13 -13.54
CA CYS A 181 26.71 -9.02 -12.09
C CYS A 181 25.35 -8.63 -11.48
N ILE A 182 24.78 -7.49 -11.88
CA ILE A 182 23.62 -6.96 -11.15
C ILE A 182 22.37 -7.84 -11.29
N TYR A 183 21.97 -8.22 -12.51
CA TYR A 183 20.74 -8.99 -12.69
C TYR A 183 20.79 -10.42 -12.12
N PRO A 184 21.88 -11.18 -12.28
CA PRO A 184 21.98 -12.51 -11.67
C PRO A 184 21.88 -12.48 -10.14
N PHE A 185 22.54 -11.51 -9.49
CA PHE A 185 22.49 -11.37 -8.02
C PHE A 185 21.17 -10.78 -7.52
N SER A 186 20.51 -9.91 -8.29
CA SER A 186 19.24 -9.30 -7.91
C SER A 186 18.01 -10.16 -8.25
N LYS A 187 18.18 -11.29 -8.95
CA LYS A 187 17.08 -12.18 -9.35
C LYS A 187 16.13 -12.58 -8.20
N PRO A 188 16.60 -13.01 -7.00
CA PRO A 188 15.69 -13.34 -5.90
C PRO A 188 14.87 -12.14 -5.44
N TYR A 189 15.48 -10.95 -5.44
CA TYR A 189 14.81 -9.70 -5.10
C TYR A 189 13.75 -9.32 -6.15
N ILE A 190 14.06 -9.44 -7.45
CA ILE A 190 13.11 -9.17 -8.54
C ILE A 190 11.89 -10.10 -8.45
N ILE A 191 12.09 -11.38 -8.14
CA ILE A 191 10.97 -12.33 -7.93
C ILE A 191 10.12 -11.90 -6.74
N SER A 192 10.75 -11.54 -5.62
CA SER A 192 10.03 -11.03 -4.44
C SER A 192 9.25 -9.75 -4.77
N LEU A 193 9.84 -8.85 -5.57
CA LEU A 193 9.22 -7.60 -6.01
C LEU A 193 8.01 -7.86 -6.91
N PHE A 194 8.09 -8.86 -7.80
CA PHE A 194 6.95 -9.30 -8.60
C PHE A 194 5.78 -9.78 -7.74
N PHE A 195 6.01 -10.65 -6.76
CA PHE A 195 4.90 -11.09 -5.89
C PHE A 195 4.33 -9.98 -5.01
N LEU A 196 5.18 -9.07 -4.54
CA LEU A 196 4.74 -7.89 -3.77
C LEU A 196 3.86 -6.97 -4.62
N THR A 197 4.26 -6.70 -5.86
CA THR A 197 3.47 -5.87 -6.78
C THR A 197 2.21 -6.58 -7.27
N LEU A 198 2.24 -7.91 -7.43
CA LEU A 198 1.06 -8.73 -7.74
C LEU A 198 0.01 -8.64 -6.64
N GLU A 199 0.39 -8.88 -5.38
CA GLU A 199 -0.50 -8.76 -4.22
C GLU A 199 -1.09 -7.34 -4.11
N SER A 200 -0.28 -6.31 -4.40
CA SER A 200 -0.75 -4.93 -4.41
C SER A 200 -1.70 -4.64 -5.58
N SER A 201 -1.45 -5.21 -6.77
CA SER A 201 -2.28 -4.99 -7.96
C SER A 201 -3.63 -5.67 -7.85
N ILE A 202 -3.71 -6.86 -7.24
CA ILE A 202 -4.98 -7.55 -6.98
C ILE A 202 -5.87 -6.70 -6.07
N ARG A 203 -5.30 -6.19 -4.96
CA ARG A 203 -6.00 -5.28 -4.04
C ARG A 203 -6.34 -3.94 -4.69
N GLY A 204 -5.46 -3.45 -5.56
CA GLY A 204 -5.72 -2.25 -6.37
C GLY A 204 -6.91 -2.47 -7.29
N ALA A 205 -6.88 -3.51 -8.11
CA ALA A 205 -7.89 -3.81 -9.12
C ALA A 205 -9.31 -3.89 -8.54
N SER A 206 -9.48 -4.49 -7.35
CA SER A 206 -10.78 -4.53 -6.66
C SER A 206 -11.32 -3.15 -6.27
N VAL A 207 -10.45 -2.15 -6.14
CA VAL A 207 -10.81 -0.78 -5.81
C VAL A 207 -11.04 0.06 -7.07
N LEU A 208 -10.25 -0.16 -8.12
CA LEU A 208 -10.37 0.59 -9.38
C LEU A 208 -11.71 0.34 -10.09
N GLY A 209 -12.33 -0.84 -9.90
CA GLY A 209 -13.62 -1.18 -10.52
C GLY A 209 -14.76 -0.21 -10.18
N MET A 210 -14.70 0.49 -9.03
CA MET A 210 -15.66 1.55 -8.68
C MET A 210 -15.71 2.68 -9.74
N VAL A 211 -14.58 2.98 -10.39
CA VAL A 211 -14.51 4.06 -11.37
C VAL A 211 -14.78 3.57 -12.79
N GLY A 212 -15.16 2.29 -12.96
CA GLY A 212 -15.38 1.69 -14.27
C GLY A 212 -14.11 1.09 -14.90
N ALA A 213 -13.10 0.75 -14.09
CA ALA A 213 -11.89 0.09 -14.58
C ALA A 213 -12.03 -1.43 -14.77
N GLY A 214 -13.26 -1.96 -14.70
CA GLY A 214 -13.57 -3.39 -14.86
C GLY A 214 -13.26 -4.26 -13.64
N GLY A 215 -13.31 -5.57 -13.85
CA GLY A 215 -13.04 -6.60 -12.83
C GLY A 215 -14.06 -6.70 -11.69
N ILE A 216 -13.65 -7.36 -10.60
CA ILE A 216 -14.50 -7.69 -9.45
C ILE A 216 -14.94 -6.45 -8.67
N GLY A 217 -14.17 -5.36 -8.77
CA GLY A 217 -14.49 -4.10 -8.11
C GLY A 217 -15.74 -3.42 -8.68
N GLU A 218 -16.05 -3.65 -9.95
CA GLU A 218 -17.25 -3.12 -10.61
C GLU A 218 -18.51 -3.77 -10.03
N GLU A 219 -18.53 -5.10 -9.93
CA GLU A 219 -19.66 -5.83 -9.34
C GLU A 219 -19.80 -5.53 -7.84
N LEU A 220 -18.67 -5.45 -7.13
CA LEU A 220 -18.64 -5.04 -5.73
C LEU A 220 -19.29 -3.66 -5.54
N TRP A 221 -18.91 -2.68 -6.37
CA TRP A 221 -19.44 -1.32 -6.27
C TRP A 221 -20.92 -1.25 -6.63
N LYS A 222 -21.34 -2.00 -7.64
CA LYS A 222 -22.74 -2.12 -8.05
C LYS A 222 -23.59 -2.67 -6.91
N ASP A 223 -23.23 -3.81 -6.32
CA ASP A 223 -24.00 -4.41 -5.23
C ASP A 223 -23.96 -3.58 -3.94
N LEU A 224 -22.84 -2.91 -3.66
CA LEU A 224 -22.76 -1.93 -2.57
C LEU A 224 -23.70 -0.74 -2.80
N SER A 225 -23.75 -0.20 -4.01
CA SER A 225 -24.64 0.93 -4.37
C SER A 225 -26.12 0.57 -4.26
N PHE A 226 -26.47 -0.71 -4.52
CA PHE A 226 -27.82 -1.24 -4.33
C PHE A 226 -28.08 -1.77 -2.92
N LEU A 227 -27.15 -1.59 -1.97
CA LEU A 227 -27.26 -2.04 -0.57
C LEU A 227 -27.49 -3.56 -0.43
N ARG A 228 -27.02 -4.35 -1.41
CA ARG A 228 -27.17 -5.81 -1.44
C ARG A 228 -26.04 -6.48 -0.67
N TYR A 229 -26.04 -6.32 0.64
CA TYR A 229 -24.97 -6.80 1.51
C TYR A 229 -24.74 -8.32 1.45
N ASP A 230 -25.78 -9.08 1.08
CA ASP A 230 -25.72 -10.54 0.94
C ASP A 230 -24.79 -10.98 -0.22
N LYS A 231 -24.73 -10.19 -1.31
CA LYS A 231 -23.85 -10.46 -2.46
C LYS A 231 -22.45 -9.88 -2.26
N VAL A 232 -22.39 -8.72 -1.61
CA VAL A 232 -21.12 -8.08 -1.23
C VAL A 232 -20.29 -9.01 -0.33
N SER A 233 -20.92 -9.72 0.62
CA SER A 233 -20.23 -10.65 1.51
C SER A 233 -19.58 -11.82 0.74
N PHE A 234 -20.25 -12.36 -0.28
CA PHE A 234 -19.72 -13.41 -1.16
C PHE A 234 -18.50 -12.92 -1.97
N ILE A 235 -18.59 -11.73 -2.57
CA ILE A 235 -17.49 -11.11 -3.32
C ILE A 235 -16.27 -10.91 -2.41
N ILE A 236 -16.49 -10.36 -1.21
CA ILE A 236 -15.45 -10.13 -0.21
C ILE A 236 -14.80 -11.45 0.22
N LEU A 237 -15.58 -12.50 0.45
CA LEU A 237 -15.06 -13.80 0.87
C LEU A 237 -14.16 -14.43 -0.21
N ILE A 238 -14.59 -14.39 -1.47
CA ILE A 238 -13.78 -14.85 -2.61
C ILE A 238 -12.48 -14.06 -2.74
N LEU A 239 -12.56 -12.73 -2.63
CA LEU A 239 -11.40 -11.84 -2.69
C LEU A 239 -10.42 -12.15 -1.55
N LEU A 240 -10.93 -12.45 -0.35
CA LEU A 240 -10.13 -12.80 0.82
C LEU A 240 -9.39 -14.13 0.63
N ILE A 241 -10.11 -15.18 0.21
CA ILE A 241 -9.52 -16.48 -0.10
C ILE A 241 -8.39 -16.32 -1.11
N PHE A 242 -8.61 -15.49 -2.13
CA PHE A 242 -7.63 -15.28 -3.18
C PHE A 242 -6.39 -14.52 -2.73
N ILE A 243 -6.56 -13.42 -1.99
CA ILE A 243 -5.41 -12.68 -1.45
C ILE A 243 -4.59 -13.59 -0.52
N PHE A 244 -5.26 -14.38 0.32
CA PHE A 244 -4.59 -15.37 1.17
C PHE A 244 -3.80 -16.41 0.36
N LEU A 245 -4.37 -16.92 -0.74
CA LEU A 245 -3.67 -17.82 -1.66
C LEU A 245 -2.43 -17.14 -2.27
N THR A 246 -2.55 -15.87 -2.69
CA THR A 246 -1.42 -15.13 -3.29
C THR A 246 -0.30 -14.84 -2.31
N ASP A 247 -0.61 -14.51 -1.06
CA ASP A 247 0.40 -14.30 -0.01
C ASP A 247 1.08 -15.63 0.38
N SER A 248 0.30 -16.72 0.43
CA SER A 248 0.83 -18.08 0.65
C SER A 248 1.78 -18.51 -0.47
N LEU A 249 1.42 -18.25 -1.73
CA LEU A 249 2.29 -18.45 -2.89
C LEU A 249 3.58 -17.62 -2.77
N SER A 250 3.45 -16.33 -2.45
CA SER A 250 4.59 -15.43 -2.26
C SER A 250 5.54 -15.91 -1.16
N TRP A 251 5.02 -16.39 -0.03
CA TRP A 251 5.82 -17.00 1.04
C TRP A 251 6.54 -18.26 0.58
N PHE A 252 5.84 -19.14 -0.15
CA PHE A 252 6.42 -20.36 -0.70
C PHE A 252 7.60 -20.07 -1.63
N PHE A 253 7.43 -19.11 -2.56
CA PHE A 253 8.49 -18.71 -3.48
C PHE A 253 9.70 -18.08 -2.76
N ARG A 254 9.47 -17.31 -1.70
CA ARG A 254 10.55 -16.71 -0.88
C ARG A 254 11.36 -17.75 -0.11
N LYS A 255 10.75 -18.86 0.32
CA LYS A 255 11.43 -19.96 1.03
C LYS A 255 11.81 -21.15 0.15
N LYS A 256 11.50 -21.14 -1.15
CA LYS A 256 11.76 -22.25 -2.06
C LYS A 256 13.24 -22.69 -2.04
N ASP A 257 14.16 -21.73 -2.03
CA ASP A 257 15.60 -22.01 -2.06
C ASP A 257 16.14 -22.58 -0.73
N SER A 258 15.47 -22.33 0.39
CA SER A 258 15.80 -22.94 1.69
C SER A 258 15.09 -24.27 1.92
N LEU A 259 13.91 -24.47 1.33
CA LEU A 259 13.13 -25.71 1.42
C LEU A 259 13.65 -26.82 0.48
N ILE A 260 14.13 -26.45 -0.71
CA ILE A 260 14.69 -27.39 -1.68
C ILE A 260 16.22 -27.29 -1.60
N LYS A 261 16.86 -28.19 -0.84
CA LYS A 261 18.33 -28.29 -0.84
C LYS A 261 18.82 -28.70 -2.25
N ILE A 262 19.32 -27.72 -3.01
CA ILE A 262 19.83 -27.90 -4.39
C ILE A 262 21.10 -28.78 -4.41
N THR A 263 21.67 -29.11 -3.25
CA THR A 263 22.85 -29.97 -3.11
C THR A 263 22.64 -31.44 -3.54
N THR A 264 21.40 -31.88 -3.76
CA THR A 264 21.08 -33.24 -4.25
C THR A 264 20.60 -33.23 -5.70
N TYR A 265 21.04 -34.20 -6.51
CA TYR A 265 20.63 -34.34 -7.92
C TYR A 265 19.10 -34.44 -8.09
N GLN A 266 18.42 -35.18 -7.21
CA GLN A 266 16.96 -35.28 -7.19
C GLN A 266 16.29 -33.94 -6.86
N GLY A 267 16.86 -33.17 -5.94
CA GLY A 267 16.44 -31.80 -5.62
C GLY A 267 16.59 -30.84 -6.81
N TYR A 268 17.70 -30.93 -7.55
CA TYR A 268 17.91 -30.15 -8.78
C TYR A 268 16.90 -30.51 -9.87
N LYS A 269 16.65 -31.80 -10.12
CA LYS A 269 15.66 -32.27 -11.11
C LYS A 269 14.25 -31.78 -10.77
N ARG A 270 13.82 -31.91 -9.50
CA ARG A 270 12.53 -31.39 -9.02
C ARG A 270 12.43 -29.88 -9.18
N SER A 271 13.46 -29.13 -8.78
CA SER A 271 13.49 -27.67 -8.92
C SER A 271 13.36 -27.23 -10.39
N LYS A 272 14.02 -27.94 -11.31
CA LYS A 272 13.96 -27.65 -12.75
C LYS A 272 12.60 -27.97 -13.38
N ILE A 273 11.97 -29.07 -12.97
CA ILE A 273 10.59 -29.42 -13.38
C ILE A 273 9.61 -28.36 -12.86
N ILE A 274 9.67 -28.05 -11.57
CA ILE A 274 8.83 -27.01 -10.95
C ILE A 274 9.03 -25.67 -11.67
N SER A 275 10.28 -25.29 -11.96
CA SER A 275 10.57 -24.06 -12.71
C SER A 275 9.95 -24.07 -14.11
N LYS A 276 9.99 -25.21 -14.84
CA LYS A 276 9.35 -25.33 -16.16
C LYS A 276 7.83 -25.21 -16.09
N ILE A 277 7.20 -25.84 -15.11
CA ILE A 277 5.74 -25.75 -14.89
C ILE A 277 5.34 -24.30 -14.60
N ILE A 278 6.09 -23.62 -13.73
CA ILE A 278 5.83 -22.21 -13.39
C ILE A 278 6.01 -21.32 -14.62
N THR A 279 7.07 -21.50 -15.41
CA THR A 279 7.24 -20.71 -16.64
C THR A 279 6.12 -20.96 -17.65
N CYS A 280 5.63 -22.20 -17.77
CA CYS A 280 4.50 -22.53 -18.63
C CYS A 280 3.22 -21.84 -18.14
N LEU A 281 2.95 -21.88 -16.83
CA LEU A 281 1.79 -21.24 -16.23
C LEU A 281 1.84 -19.71 -16.37
N ILE A 282 3.01 -19.09 -16.22
CA ILE A 282 3.24 -17.67 -16.49
C ILE A 282 2.93 -17.34 -17.96
N LEU A 283 3.41 -18.15 -18.90
CA LEU A 283 3.16 -17.94 -20.33
C LEU A 283 1.68 -18.08 -20.69
N ILE A 284 0.99 -19.07 -20.10
CA ILE A 284 -0.46 -19.25 -20.27
C ILE A 284 -1.20 -18.04 -19.72
N LEU A 285 -0.89 -17.59 -18.49
CA LEU A 285 -1.51 -16.40 -17.91
C LEU A 285 -1.23 -15.14 -18.73
N LEU A 286 0.00 -14.98 -19.26
CA LEU A 286 0.32 -13.89 -20.17
C LEU A 286 -0.50 -13.95 -21.45
N PHE A 287 -0.63 -15.13 -22.07
CA PHE A 287 -1.42 -15.30 -23.29
C PHE A 287 -2.88 -14.94 -23.07
N TYR A 288 -3.51 -15.48 -22.01
CA TYR A 288 -4.88 -15.10 -21.65
C TYR A 288 -5.00 -13.60 -21.33
N SER A 289 -3.99 -13.02 -20.69
CA SER A 289 -3.99 -11.58 -20.43
C SER A 289 -3.96 -10.74 -21.68
N LEU A 290 -3.14 -11.12 -22.66
CA LEU A 290 -3.07 -10.41 -23.92
C LEU A 290 -4.38 -10.55 -24.71
N ASN A 291 -5.04 -11.72 -24.68
CA ASN A 291 -6.34 -11.90 -25.36
C ASN A 291 -7.45 -11.03 -24.76
N ILE A 292 -7.61 -11.03 -23.43
CA ILE A 292 -8.63 -10.22 -22.76
C ILE A 292 -8.37 -8.73 -22.99
N LEU A 293 -7.10 -8.30 -22.89
CA LEU A 293 -6.73 -6.92 -23.15
C LEU A 293 -6.93 -6.56 -24.63
N TYR A 294 -6.67 -7.48 -25.56
CA TYR A 294 -6.83 -7.26 -27.00
C TYR A 294 -8.31 -7.02 -27.38
N GLU A 295 -9.24 -7.82 -26.84
CA GLU A 295 -10.68 -7.64 -27.07
C GLU A 295 -11.18 -6.26 -26.63
N ASP A 296 -10.69 -5.74 -25.49
CA ASP A 296 -11.03 -4.41 -25.03
C ASP A 296 -10.33 -3.30 -25.83
N THR A 297 -9.10 -3.51 -26.32
CA THR A 297 -8.41 -2.52 -27.17
C THR A 297 -9.12 -2.26 -28.49
N ASN A 298 -9.76 -3.27 -29.09
CA ASN A 298 -10.49 -3.12 -30.34
C ASN A 298 -11.71 -2.20 -30.21
N LYS A 299 -12.21 -1.97 -28.99
CA LYS A 299 -13.31 -1.03 -28.72
C LYS A 299 -12.82 0.42 -28.62
N ILE A 300 -11.51 0.66 -28.57
CA ILE A 300 -10.92 1.98 -28.34
C ILE A 300 -10.44 2.57 -29.67
N SER A 301 -11.03 3.69 -30.06
CA SER A 301 -10.53 4.50 -31.18
C SER A 301 -9.28 5.28 -30.74
N ILE A 302 -8.10 4.85 -31.20
CA ILE A 302 -6.80 5.48 -30.93
C ILE A 302 -6.78 7.00 -31.24
N PRO A 303 -7.36 7.50 -32.35
CA PRO A 303 -7.39 8.94 -32.62
C PRO A 303 -8.11 9.75 -31.54
N VAL A 304 -9.28 9.27 -31.09
CA VAL A 304 -10.08 9.92 -30.05
C VAL A 304 -9.33 9.94 -28.72
N PHE A 305 -8.59 8.88 -28.41
CA PHE A 305 -7.74 8.86 -27.21
C PHE A 305 -6.69 9.97 -27.26
N PHE A 306 -5.96 10.13 -28.38
CA PHE A 306 -4.96 11.18 -28.51
C PHE A 306 -5.58 12.57 -28.48
N GLU A 307 -6.75 12.78 -29.09
CA GLU A 307 -7.47 14.05 -28.99
C GLU A 307 -7.84 14.37 -27.54
N ARG A 308 -8.45 13.42 -26.82
CA ARG A 308 -8.81 13.59 -25.41
C ARG A 308 -7.59 13.85 -24.53
N LEU A 309 -6.51 13.11 -24.73
CA LEU A 309 -5.24 13.31 -24.02
C LEU A 309 -4.68 14.71 -24.28
N LEU A 310 -4.71 15.17 -25.53
CA LEU A 310 -4.22 16.49 -25.90
C LEU A 310 -5.11 17.59 -25.28
N THR A 311 -6.43 17.41 -25.25
CA THR A 311 -7.32 18.36 -24.55
C THR A 311 -7.06 18.39 -23.05
N PHE A 312 -6.87 17.23 -22.41
CA PHE A 312 -6.50 17.13 -21.01
C PHE A 312 -5.18 17.85 -20.71
N LEU A 313 -4.15 17.63 -21.53
CA LEU A 313 -2.86 18.29 -21.39
C LEU A 313 -2.91 19.80 -21.71
N LYS A 314 -3.69 20.23 -22.71
CA LYS A 314 -3.90 21.66 -23.00
C LYS A 314 -4.56 22.38 -21.83
N LYS A 315 -5.45 21.72 -21.09
CA LYS A 315 -6.07 22.30 -19.90
C LYS A 315 -5.10 22.50 -18.73
N LEU A 316 -3.87 21.97 -18.79
CA LEU A 316 -2.80 22.32 -17.86
C LEU A 316 -2.37 23.78 -17.97
N THR A 317 -2.53 24.42 -19.14
CA THR A 317 -2.12 25.83 -19.32
C THR A 317 -3.14 26.83 -18.76
N TYR A 318 -4.37 26.40 -18.51
CA TYR A 318 -5.46 27.24 -18.01
C TYR A 318 -5.87 26.78 -16.61
N LEU A 319 -5.06 27.11 -15.60
CA LEU A 319 -5.29 26.72 -14.21
C LEU A 319 -6.21 27.73 -13.49
N ASP A 320 -7.30 27.24 -12.93
CA ASP A 320 -8.23 28.03 -12.10
C ASP A 320 -7.74 28.09 -10.64
N PHE A 321 -6.87 29.07 -10.35
CA PHE A 321 -6.34 29.29 -9.00
C PHE A 321 -7.38 29.87 -8.01
N SER A 322 -8.56 30.30 -8.47
CA SER A 322 -9.64 30.73 -7.56
C SER A 322 -10.15 29.58 -6.69
N TYR A 323 -9.91 28.33 -7.10
CA TYR A 323 -10.27 27.14 -6.33
C TYR A 323 -9.30 26.80 -5.19
N THR A 324 -8.13 27.46 -5.11
CA THR A 324 -7.06 27.14 -4.14
C THR A 324 -7.48 27.09 -2.67
N PRO A 325 -8.37 27.96 -2.13
CA PRO A 325 -8.75 27.88 -0.71
C PRO A 325 -9.49 26.58 -0.38
N LYS A 326 -10.37 26.14 -1.29
CA LYS A 326 -11.09 24.86 -1.14
C LYS A 326 -10.14 23.67 -1.21
N VAL A 327 -9.13 23.75 -2.08
CA VAL A 327 -8.09 22.71 -2.21
C VAL A 327 -7.27 22.58 -0.92
N LEU A 328 -6.82 23.70 -0.34
CA LEU A 328 -6.04 23.72 0.90
C LEU A 328 -6.83 23.13 2.07
N LEU A 329 -8.12 23.48 2.20
CA LEU A 329 -8.99 22.91 3.23
C LEU A 329 -9.17 21.40 3.05
N ALA A 330 -9.39 20.94 1.82
CA ALA A 330 -9.56 19.51 1.52
C ALA A 330 -8.26 18.70 1.72
N LEU A 331 -7.10 19.30 1.42
CA LEU A 331 -5.80 18.73 1.75
C LEU A 331 -5.61 18.63 3.26
N TRP A 332 -5.98 19.67 4.01
CA TRP A 332 -5.91 19.66 5.47
C TRP A 332 -6.76 18.56 6.07
N GLN A 333 -8.00 18.38 5.60
CA GLN A 333 -8.85 17.26 6.00
C GLN A 333 -8.21 15.89 5.71
N SER A 334 -7.63 15.73 4.51
CA SER A 334 -6.95 14.48 4.13
C SER A 334 -5.73 14.22 5.03
N PHE A 335 -5.01 15.29 5.36
CA PHE A 335 -3.89 15.25 6.27
C PHE A 335 -4.30 14.80 7.67
N LEU A 336 -5.37 15.38 8.22
CA LEU A 336 -5.87 15.03 9.56
C LEU A 336 -6.29 13.56 9.61
N VAL A 337 -7.07 13.09 8.63
CA VAL A 337 -7.50 11.67 8.58
C VAL A 337 -6.29 10.74 8.55
N ALA A 338 -5.30 11.02 7.70
CA ALA A 338 -4.10 10.21 7.59
C ALA A 338 -3.24 10.25 8.88
N PHE A 339 -3.05 11.44 9.46
CA PHE A 339 -2.28 11.64 10.69
C PHE A 339 -2.90 10.93 11.87
N PHE A 340 -4.18 11.18 12.14
CA PHE A 340 -4.85 10.57 13.27
C PHE A 340 -4.98 9.05 13.09
N ALA A 341 -5.31 8.56 11.89
CA ALA A 341 -5.35 7.12 11.65
C ALA A 341 -4.00 6.46 11.99
N THR A 342 -2.87 7.05 11.58
CA THR A 342 -1.55 6.53 11.97
C THR A 342 -1.26 6.66 13.46
N LEU A 343 -1.63 7.78 14.06
CA LEU A 343 -1.34 8.07 15.45
C LEU A 343 -2.07 7.11 16.38
N PHE A 344 -3.34 6.79 16.12
CA PHE A 344 -4.10 5.81 16.89
C PHE A 344 -3.70 4.36 16.54
N ALA A 345 -3.31 4.10 15.29
CA ALA A 345 -2.83 2.79 14.87
C ALA A 345 -1.50 2.41 15.53
N ALA A 346 -0.61 3.35 15.85
CA ALA A 346 0.70 3.06 16.42
C ALA A 346 0.64 2.43 17.84
N PRO A 347 -0.03 3.02 18.85
CA PRO A 347 -0.18 2.41 20.17
C PRO A 347 -0.91 1.07 20.12
N THR A 348 -1.97 0.98 19.32
CA THR A 348 -2.74 -0.27 19.17
C THR A 348 -1.86 -1.35 18.52
N ALA A 349 -1.06 -1.00 17.53
CA ALA A 349 -0.13 -1.93 16.91
C ALA A 349 0.96 -2.41 17.87
N ILE A 350 1.50 -1.56 18.76
CA ILE A 350 2.47 -1.95 19.80
C ILE A 350 1.86 -2.99 20.76
N VAL A 351 0.59 -2.82 21.14
CA VAL A 351 -0.10 -3.78 22.02
C VAL A 351 -0.36 -5.09 21.29
N ILE A 352 -0.87 -5.05 20.07
CA ILE A 352 -1.21 -6.26 19.32
C ILE A 352 0.07 -7.02 18.88
N SER A 353 1.17 -6.33 18.56
CA SER A 353 2.45 -6.97 18.20
C SER A 353 3.06 -7.78 19.34
N TYR A 354 2.85 -7.39 20.60
CA TYR A 354 3.25 -8.19 21.76
C TYR A 354 2.60 -9.57 21.73
N PHE A 355 1.30 -9.64 21.44
CA PHE A 355 0.59 -10.91 21.41
C PHE A 355 0.81 -11.69 20.11
N ALA A 356 1.06 -10.98 19.00
CA ALA A 356 1.26 -11.55 17.67
C ALA A 356 2.67 -12.12 17.43
N SER A 357 3.68 -11.63 18.16
CA SER A 357 5.06 -12.14 18.04
C SER A 357 5.24 -13.46 18.79
N SER A 358 5.85 -14.44 18.10
CA SER A 358 6.14 -15.76 18.66
C SER A 358 7.29 -15.77 19.68
N VAL A 359 8.04 -14.66 19.76
CA VAL A 359 9.15 -14.48 20.71
C VAL A 359 8.65 -13.91 22.04
N THR A 360 7.67 -13.00 22.00
CA THR A 360 7.15 -12.33 23.20
C THR A 360 5.94 -13.03 23.83
N SER A 361 5.15 -13.76 23.02
CA SER A 361 3.92 -14.43 23.43
C SER A 361 3.97 -15.95 23.18
N ASN A 362 2.93 -16.67 23.60
CA ASN A 362 2.78 -18.09 23.31
C ASN A 362 2.59 -18.30 21.80
N LYS A 363 3.33 -19.26 21.21
CA LYS A 363 3.28 -19.62 19.79
C LYS A 363 1.85 -19.81 19.25
N LYS A 364 0.95 -20.41 20.05
CA LYS A 364 -0.46 -20.59 19.64
C LYS A 364 -1.23 -19.28 19.53
N ILE A 365 -1.08 -18.40 20.53
CA ILE A 365 -1.72 -17.07 20.54
C ILE A 365 -1.16 -16.20 19.41
N ALA A 366 0.16 -16.21 19.25
CA ALA A 366 0.84 -15.51 18.17
C ALA A 366 0.31 -15.95 16.79
N PHE A 367 0.16 -17.26 16.58
CA PHE A 367 -0.38 -17.79 15.32
C PHE A 367 -1.84 -17.33 15.07
N LEU A 368 -2.72 -17.42 16.07
CA LEU A 368 -4.12 -16.98 15.94
C LEU A 368 -4.22 -15.49 15.63
N ILE A 369 -3.43 -14.66 16.31
CA ILE A 369 -3.44 -13.21 16.10
C ILE A 369 -2.83 -12.86 14.74
N LYS A 370 -1.79 -13.56 14.28
CA LYS A 370 -1.27 -13.39 12.91
C LYS A 370 -2.34 -13.68 11.86
N ILE A 371 -3.17 -14.71 12.04
CA ILE A 371 -4.31 -14.99 11.15
C ILE A 371 -5.30 -13.83 11.17
N PHE A 372 -5.68 -13.36 12.36
CA PHE A 372 -6.60 -12.23 12.50
C PHE A 372 -6.06 -10.94 11.85
N ILE A 373 -4.78 -10.63 12.03
CA ILE A 373 -4.14 -9.46 11.42
C ILE A 373 -4.06 -9.60 9.90
N ASN A 374 -3.79 -10.80 9.38
CA ASN A 374 -3.85 -11.05 7.95
C ASN A 374 -5.26 -10.87 7.40
N PHE A 375 -6.30 -11.29 8.14
CA PHE A 375 -7.70 -11.03 7.79
C PHE A 375 -7.99 -9.53 7.68
N VAL A 376 -7.68 -8.74 8.72
CA VAL A 376 -7.91 -7.28 8.72
C VAL A 376 -7.16 -6.58 7.58
N ARG A 377 -5.94 -7.00 7.26
CA ARG A 377 -5.12 -6.42 6.17
C ARG A 377 -5.63 -6.76 4.78
N THR A 378 -6.40 -7.84 4.65
CA THR A 378 -6.87 -8.32 3.35
C THR A 378 -7.91 -7.39 2.74
N PHE A 379 -8.68 -6.69 3.58
CA PHE A 379 -9.64 -5.70 3.13
C PHE A 379 -8.93 -4.44 2.60
N PRO A 380 -9.16 -4.05 1.33
CA PRO A 380 -8.75 -2.75 0.85
C PRO A 380 -9.38 -1.63 1.70
N PRO A 381 -8.61 -0.58 2.05
CA PRO A 381 -9.10 0.54 2.86
C PRO A 381 -10.39 1.18 2.34
N VAL A 382 -10.58 1.20 1.03
CA VAL A 382 -11.78 1.73 0.37
C VAL A 382 -13.03 0.92 0.70
N ILE A 383 -12.94 -0.42 0.65
CA ILE A 383 -14.08 -1.28 1.00
C ILE A 383 -14.47 -1.06 2.45
N VAL A 384 -13.47 -0.99 3.34
CA VAL A 384 -13.71 -0.71 4.77
C VAL A 384 -14.37 0.67 4.93
N ALA A 385 -13.92 1.69 4.19
CA ALA A 385 -14.52 3.02 4.25
C ALA A 385 -16.01 3.02 3.88
N ILE A 386 -16.42 2.25 2.87
CA ILE A 386 -17.83 2.13 2.48
C ILE A 386 -18.66 1.46 3.60
N LEU A 387 -18.13 0.42 4.24
CA LEU A 387 -18.81 -0.22 5.36
C LEU A 387 -19.00 0.75 6.53
N PHE A 388 -17.97 1.55 6.86
CA PHE A 388 -18.10 2.59 7.89
C PHE A 388 -19.01 3.73 7.48
N PHE A 389 -19.07 4.07 6.19
CA PHE A 389 -20.01 5.07 5.64
C PHE A 389 -21.46 4.68 5.88
N SER A 390 -21.84 3.42 5.70
CA SER A 390 -23.21 2.96 5.99
C SER A 390 -23.60 3.05 7.47
N GLY A 391 -22.63 3.05 8.39
CA GLY A 391 -22.88 3.24 9.82
C GLY A 391 -22.91 4.71 10.23
N PHE A 392 -21.79 5.41 9.98
CA PHE A 392 -21.52 6.77 10.45
C PHE A 392 -21.92 7.87 9.46
N GLY A 393 -22.33 7.50 8.24
CA GLY A 393 -22.61 8.43 7.15
C GLY A 393 -21.35 8.91 6.40
N PRO A 394 -21.54 9.75 5.36
CA PRO A 394 -20.46 10.47 4.69
C PRO A 394 -19.66 11.32 5.67
N GLY A 395 -18.33 11.25 5.59
CA GLY A 395 -17.47 12.14 6.37
C GLY A 395 -16.13 11.56 6.78
N LEU A 396 -15.34 12.39 7.47
CA LEU A 396 -13.95 12.12 7.85
C LEU A 396 -13.81 10.93 8.82
N ILE A 397 -14.84 10.69 9.65
CA ILE A 397 -14.87 9.61 10.65
C ILE A 397 -14.83 8.24 9.98
N SER A 398 -15.61 8.05 8.92
CA SER A 398 -15.61 6.80 8.14
C SER A 398 -14.22 6.53 7.55
N GLY A 399 -13.59 7.57 7.01
CA GLY A 399 -12.24 7.52 6.49
C GLY A 399 -11.19 7.20 7.55
N PHE A 400 -11.32 7.81 8.72
CA PHE A 400 -10.45 7.56 9.86
C PHE A 400 -10.51 6.09 10.31
N PHE A 401 -11.68 5.53 10.59
CA PHE A 401 -11.78 4.15 11.07
C PHE A 401 -11.31 3.13 10.04
N ALA A 402 -11.63 3.36 8.77
CA ALA A 402 -11.18 2.48 7.69
C ALA A 402 -9.66 2.46 7.58
N LEU A 403 -9.05 3.63 7.62
CA LEU A 403 -7.59 3.75 7.52
C LEU A 403 -6.91 3.29 8.82
N TYR A 404 -7.51 3.53 9.98
CA TYR A 404 -7.04 3.08 11.28
C TYR A 404 -6.96 1.55 11.32
N LEU A 405 -8.05 0.83 11.04
CA LEU A 405 -8.07 -0.65 11.09
C LEU A 405 -7.05 -1.27 10.15
N TYR A 406 -6.99 -0.77 8.91
CA TYR A 406 -6.00 -1.23 7.94
C TYR A 406 -4.57 -0.94 8.40
N THR A 407 -4.31 0.26 8.92
CA THR A 407 -2.97 0.68 9.35
C THR A 407 -2.49 -0.11 10.55
N THR A 408 -3.36 -0.38 11.54
CA THR A 408 -3.05 -1.23 12.68
C THR A 408 -2.61 -2.61 12.21
N GLY A 409 -3.34 -3.22 11.28
CA GLY A 409 -2.97 -4.53 10.71
C GLY A 409 -1.59 -4.53 10.03
N VAL A 410 -1.32 -3.52 9.20
CA VAL A 410 -0.04 -3.43 8.48
C VAL A 410 1.13 -3.13 9.43
N ILE A 411 0.99 -2.17 10.35
CA ILE A 411 2.06 -1.84 11.32
C ILE A 411 2.36 -3.06 12.19
N THR A 412 1.34 -3.74 12.72
CA THR A 412 1.55 -4.93 13.55
C THR A 412 2.30 -6.01 12.78
N LYS A 413 1.88 -6.34 11.54
CA LYS A 413 2.55 -7.37 10.75
C LYS A 413 4.03 -7.04 10.55
N VAL A 414 4.34 -5.84 10.07
CA VAL A 414 5.73 -5.45 9.76
C VAL A 414 6.57 -5.35 11.04
N TYR A 415 5.98 -4.87 12.14
CA TYR A 415 6.71 -4.77 13.40
C TYR A 415 6.94 -6.13 14.06
N VAL A 416 6.03 -7.09 13.91
CA VAL A 416 6.25 -8.48 14.34
C VAL A 416 7.42 -9.11 13.58
N ASP A 417 7.55 -8.88 12.28
CA ASP A 417 8.71 -9.36 11.52
C ASP A 417 10.03 -8.76 12.06
N VAL A 418 10.02 -7.48 12.45
CA VAL A 418 11.17 -6.84 13.11
C VAL A 418 11.48 -7.51 14.45
N LEU A 419 10.48 -7.70 15.31
CA LEU A 419 10.66 -8.36 16.61
C LEU A 419 11.22 -9.78 16.47
N GLU A 420 10.74 -10.55 15.49
CA GLU A 420 11.18 -11.93 15.24
C GLU A 420 12.55 -12.02 14.55
N SER A 421 13.05 -10.90 13.98
CA SER A 421 14.36 -10.82 13.33
C SER A 421 15.52 -10.51 14.27
N VAL A 422 15.23 -10.08 15.51
CA VAL A 422 16.26 -9.75 16.50
C VAL A 422 16.93 -11.04 16.99
N GLU A 423 18.26 -11.12 16.85
CA GLU A 423 19.05 -12.29 17.27
C GLU A 423 19.14 -12.44 18.79
N VAL A 424 19.12 -11.31 19.51
CA VAL A 424 19.22 -11.26 20.98
C VAL A 424 17.87 -11.57 21.61
N ASP A 425 17.79 -12.64 22.41
CA ASP A 425 16.58 -12.98 23.15
C ASP A 425 16.43 -12.14 24.42
N TYR A 426 15.92 -10.90 24.27
CA TYR A 426 15.59 -10.03 25.40
C TYR A 426 14.55 -10.64 26.38
N GLY A 427 13.83 -11.68 25.96
CA GLY A 427 12.92 -12.43 26.82
C GLY A 427 13.66 -13.14 27.96
N LEU A 428 14.79 -13.78 27.67
CA LEU A 428 15.63 -14.45 28.67
C LEU A 428 16.25 -13.43 29.63
N TYR A 429 16.82 -12.34 29.12
CA TYR A 429 17.38 -11.26 29.96
C TYR A 429 16.34 -10.69 30.93
N GLY A 430 15.11 -10.44 30.45
CA GLY A 430 14.03 -9.98 31.30
C GLY A 430 13.67 -10.96 32.40
N LYS A 431 13.63 -12.27 32.09
CA LYS A 431 13.36 -13.32 33.08
C LYS A 431 14.46 -13.44 34.12
N SER A 432 15.74 -13.33 33.72
CA SER A 432 16.88 -13.32 34.65
C SER A 432 16.82 -12.14 35.64
N LEU A 433 16.20 -11.03 35.26
CA LEU A 433 15.95 -9.86 36.11
C LEU A 433 14.64 -9.94 36.91
N GLY A 434 13.88 -11.04 36.80
CA GLY A 434 12.58 -11.21 37.47
C GLY A 434 11.45 -10.35 36.91
N LEU A 435 11.60 -9.81 35.69
CA LEU A 435 10.60 -8.94 35.06
C LEU A 435 9.45 -9.76 34.43
N LYS A 436 8.23 -9.21 34.49
CA LYS A 436 7.06 -9.79 33.80
C LYS A 436 7.18 -9.62 32.28
N ASN A 437 6.70 -10.59 31.50
CA ASN A 437 6.83 -10.63 30.03
C ASN A 437 6.39 -9.34 29.31
N PHE A 438 5.25 -8.75 29.70
CA PHE A 438 4.80 -7.49 29.08
C PHE A 438 5.68 -6.29 29.45
N TYR A 439 6.21 -6.28 30.67
CA TYR A 439 7.15 -5.25 31.10
C TYR A 439 8.50 -5.37 30.40
N THR A 440 9.00 -6.60 30.25
CA THR A 440 10.17 -6.95 29.43
C THR A 440 10.00 -6.47 27.99
N TYR A 441 8.82 -6.67 27.40
CA TYR A 441 8.52 -6.14 26.07
C TYR A 441 8.62 -4.61 26.01
N LEU A 442 7.95 -3.90 26.93
CA LEU A 442 7.94 -2.43 26.92
C LEU A 442 9.30 -1.80 27.24
N LYS A 443 10.16 -2.45 28.03
CA LYS A 443 11.42 -1.88 28.53
C LYS A 443 12.68 -2.40 27.85
N LEU A 444 12.64 -3.58 27.24
CA LEU A 444 13.81 -4.16 26.57
C LEU A 444 13.58 -4.24 25.06
N TRP A 445 12.49 -4.87 24.61
CA TRP A 445 12.19 -5.05 23.19
C TRP A 445 11.83 -3.75 22.47
N LEU A 446 10.91 -2.95 23.02
CA LEU A 446 10.44 -1.73 22.38
C LEU A 446 11.56 -0.68 22.24
N PRO A 447 12.40 -0.42 23.27
CA PRO A 447 13.49 0.55 23.13
C PRO A 447 14.58 0.11 22.16
N SER A 448 14.93 -1.18 22.11
CA SER A 448 15.95 -1.70 21.19
C SER A 448 15.49 -1.64 19.72
N THR A 449 14.19 -1.78 19.48
CA THR A 449 13.59 -1.75 18.13
C THR A 449 12.87 -0.44 17.81
N TYR A 450 13.04 0.60 18.64
CA TYR A 450 12.29 1.85 18.54
C TYR A 450 12.54 2.58 17.21
N THR A 451 13.78 2.59 16.73
CA THR A 451 14.17 3.22 15.44
C THR A 451 13.46 2.58 14.25
N ASN A 452 13.36 1.24 14.25
CA ASN A 452 12.60 0.48 13.26
C ASN A 452 11.11 0.80 13.33
N PHE A 453 10.54 0.89 14.55
CA PHE A 453 9.14 1.24 14.73
C PHE A 453 8.82 2.65 14.23
N VAL A 454 9.65 3.65 14.53
CA VAL A 454 9.50 5.03 14.02
C VAL A 454 9.60 5.06 12.49
N SER A 455 10.51 4.28 11.91
CA SER A 455 10.64 4.16 10.45
C SER A 455 9.37 3.59 9.81
N ILE A 456 8.78 2.56 10.41
CA ILE A 456 7.50 1.96 9.98
C ILE A 456 6.36 2.97 10.11
N PHE A 457 6.28 3.69 11.25
CA PHE A 457 5.27 4.72 11.49
C PHE A 457 5.30 5.81 10.41
N LEU A 458 6.48 6.39 10.15
CA LEU A 458 6.64 7.45 9.14
C LEU A 458 6.33 6.97 7.73
N TYR A 459 6.76 5.75 7.37
CA TYR A 459 6.41 5.15 6.09
C TYR A 459 4.90 4.94 5.95
N ARG A 460 4.23 4.52 7.03
CA ARG A 460 2.78 4.35 7.04
C ARG A 460 2.04 5.68 6.95
N PHE A 461 2.58 6.73 7.55
CA PHE A 461 2.04 8.08 7.45
C PHE A 461 2.07 8.60 6.00
N GLU A 462 3.20 8.49 5.30
CA GLU A 462 3.29 8.81 3.86
C GLU A 462 2.25 8.03 3.05
N SER A 463 2.16 6.72 3.27
CA SER A 463 1.21 5.88 2.53
C SER A 463 -0.24 6.21 2.89
N ASN A 464 -0.52 6.60 4.12
CA ASN A 464 -1.86 6.97 4.57
C ASN A 464 -2.34 8.29 3.97
N MET A 465 -1.44 9.24 3.67
CA MET A 465 -1.77 10.44 2.91
C MET A 465 -2.33 10.11 1.53
N LYS A 466 -1.66 9.17 0.83
CA LYS A 466 -2.14 8.67 -0.47
C LYS A 466 -3.48 7.96 -0.32
N ASN A 467 -3.60 7.04 0.63
CA ASN A 467 -4.83 6.30 0.84
C ASN A 467 -6.01 7.20 1.25
N SER A 468 -5.78 8.25 2.05
CA SER A 468 -6.80 9.22 2.43
C SER A 468 -7.43 9.90 1.20
N SER A 469 -6.61 10.30 0.22
CA SER A 469 -7.14 10.87 -1.03
C SER A 469 -7.96 9.86 -1.84
N VAL A 470 -7.65 8.57 -1.77
CA VAL A 470 -8.47 7.51 -2.38
C VAL A 470 -9.79 7.34 -1.65
N LEU A 471 -9.77 7.30 -0.32
CA LEU A 471 -10.98 7.16 0.51
C LEU A 471 -11.93 8.36 0.31
N GLY A 472 -11.37 9.55 0.12
CA GLY A 472 -12.17 10.74 -0.15
C GLY A 472 -13.03 10.61 -1.42
N MET A 473 -12.58 9.86 -2.42
CA MET A 473 -13.35 9.62 -3.65
C MET A 473 -14.61 8.78 -3.43
N VAL A 474 -14.71 8.13 -2.26
CA VAL A 474 -15.77 7.20 -1.87
C VAL A 474 -16.74 7.86 -0.88
N GLY A 475 -16.62 9.16 -0.63
CA GLY A 475 -17.46 9.88 0.34
C GLY A 475 -16.85 10.06 1.73
N ALA A 476 -15.59 9.66 1.94
CA ALA A 476 -14.91 9.88 3.23
C ALA A 476 -14.41 11.33 3.43
N GLY A 477 -14.68 12.24 2.49
CA GLY A 477 -14.29 13.65 2.54
C GLY A 477 -12.83 13.92 2.13
N GLY A 478 -12.40 15.18 2.25
CA GLY A 478 -11.06 15.60 1.83
C GLY A 478 -10.88 15.74 0.31
N ILE A 479 -9.63 15.70 -0.15
CA ILE A 479 -9.26 16.06 -1.53
C ILE A 479 -9.81 15.07 -2.56
N GLY A 480 -9.97 13.81 -2.16
CA GLY A 480 -10.53 12.77 -3.01
C GLY A 480 -11.94 13.10 -3.51
N GLN A 481 -12.80 13.63 -2.62
CA GLN A 481 -14.18 13.95 -3.00
C GLN A 481 -14.21 15.03 -4.08
N LEU A 482 -13.36 16.05 -3.93
CA LEU A 482 -13.26 17.13 -4.91
C LEU A 482 -12.71 16.61 -6.25
N LEU A 483 -11.69 15.74 -6.21
CA LEU A 483 -11.16 15.10 -7.40
C LEU A 483 -12.23 14.28 -8.13
N MET A 484 -12.96 13.43 -7.42
CA MET A 484 -14.00 12.59 -8.02
C MET A 484 -15.08 13.46 -8.68
N ASN A 485 -15.58 14.48 -7.97
CA ASN A 485 -16.60 15.38 -8.49
C ASN A 485 -16.14 16.09 -9.78
N HIS A 486 -14.94 16.69 -9.78
CA HIS A 486 -14.46 17.44 -10.96
C HIS A 486 -14.02 16.54 -12.11
N ILE A 487 -13.57 15.31 -11.86
CA ILE A 487 -13.30 14.33 -12.91
C ILE A 487 -14.62 13.89 -13.56
N ALA A 488 -15.68 13.64 -12.76
CA ALA A 488 -16.99 13.28 -13.28
C ALA A 488 -17.58 14.38 -14.19
N PHE A 489 -17.44 15.65 -13.80
CA PHE A 489 -17.87 16.81 -14.61
C PHE A 489 -16.85 17.23 -15.69
N ARG A 490 -15.72 16.54 -15.84
CA ARG A 490 -14.65 16.86 -16.80
C ARG A 490 -14.10 18.29 -16.69
N ASN A 491 -14.09 18.85 -15.47
CA ASN A 491 -13.52 20.16 -15.18
C ASN A 491 -11.99 20.07 -15.04
N TRP A 492 -11.30 19.79 -16.15
CA TRP A 492 -9.86 19.50 -16.18
C TRP A 492 -8.98 20.59 -15.55
N GLU A 493 -9.38 21.85 -15.67
CA GLU A 493 -8.69 23.00 -15.09
C GLU A 493 -8.58 22.88 -13.56
N LYS A 494 -9.67 22.49 -12.90
CA LYS A 494 -9.73 22.28 -11.45
C LYS A 494 -9.07 20.96 -11.03
N VAL A 495 -9.19 19.91 -11.86
CA VAL A 495 -8.52 18.62 -11.63
C VAL A 495 -7.00 18.81 -11.59
N TRP A 496 -6.42 19.56 -12.52
CA TRP A 496 -4.98 19.84 -12.52
C TRP A 496 -4.52 20.59 -11.27
N VAL A 497 -5.27 21.61 -10.83
CA VAL A 497 -4.95 22.32 -9.58
C VAL A 497 -4.98 21.36 -8.38
N LEU A 498 -6.00 20.52 -8.27
CA LEU A 498 -6.09 19.50 -7.22
C LEU A 498 -4.92 18.51 -7.26
N LEU A 499 -4.55 18.02 -8.45
CA LEU A 499 -3.43 17.09 -8.64
C LEU A 499 -2.09 17.73 -8.26
N ILE A 500 -1.81 18.96 -8.72
CA ILE A 500 -0.56 19.66 -8.43
C ILE A 500 -0.38 19.84 -6.93
N PHE A 501 -1.41 20.32 -6.24
CA PHE A 501 -1.39 20.51 -4.79
C PHE A 501 -1.22 19.16 -4.05
N LEU A 502 -1.94 18.12 -4.46
CA LEU A 502 -1.80 16.76 -3.91
C LEU A 502 -0.37 16.22 -4.07
N ILE A 503 0.22 16.35 -5.25
CA ILE A 503 1.58 15.90 -5.56
C ILE A 503 2.59 16.65 -4.69
N ILE A 504 2.48 17.98 -4.61
CA ILE A 504 3.36 18.82 -3.80
C ILE A 504 3.28 18.40 -2.33
N THR A 505 2.07 18.26 -1.77
CA THR A 505 1.89 17.87 -0.37
C THR A 505 2.48 16.50 -0.07
N ILE A 506 2.28 15.51 -0.94
CA ILE A 506 2.84 14.16 -0.75
C ILE A 506 4.37 14.20 -0.81
N ILE A 507 4.96 14.92 -1.77
CA ILE A 507 6.43 15.05 -1.88
C ILE A 507 7.00 15.74 -0.64
N LEU A 508 6.34 16.79 -0.13
CA LEU A 508 6.76 17.47 1.11
C LEU A 508 6.73 16.50 2.31
N ILE A 509 5.67 15.70 2.45
CA ILE A 509 5.54 14.71 3.52
C ILE A 509 6.58 13.60 3.39
N GLU A 510 6.85 13.13 2.17
CA GLU A 510 7.89 12.13 1.90
C GLU A 510 9.28 12.65 2.29
N ASN A 511 9.63 13.88 1.88
CA ASN A 511 10.91 14.50 2.21
C ASN A 511 11.07 14.72 3.72
N LEU A 512 10.01 15.20 4.39
CA LEU A 512 9.99 15.39 5.83
C LEU A 512 10.14 14.05 6.57
N SER A 513 9.44 13.01 6.10
CA SER A 513 9.52 11.65 6.66
C SER A 513 10.92 11.05 6.48
N ALA A 514 11.55 11.27 5.33
CA ALA A 514 12.93 10.81 5.06
C ALA A 514 13.94 11.55 5.94
N TYR A 515 13.79 12.87 6.10
CA TYR A 515 14.65 13.67 6.97
C TYR A 515 14.59 13.20 8.43
N ILE A 516 13.38 12.98 8.96
CA ILE A 516 13.20 12.48 10.34
C ILE A 516 13.79 11.08 10.49
N ARG A 517 13.58 10.18 9.52
CA ARG A 517 14.10 8.82 9.56
C ARG A 517 15.63 8.78 9.64
N ASN A 518 16.31 9.58 8.82
CA ASN A 518 17.76 9.67 8.83
C ASN A 518 18.30 10.21 10.16
N LYS A 519 17.59 11.15 10.79
CA LYS A 519 17.97 11.71 12.10
C LYS A 519 17.71 10.74 13.27
N VAL A 520 16.82 9.77 13.12
CA VAL A 520 16.53 8.75 14.14
C VAL A 520 17.48 7.56 14.04
N ASN A 521 17.98 7.27 12.83
CA ASN A 521 18.93 6.18 12.59
C ASN A 521 20.39 6.57 12.88
N ASN A 522 20.70 7.86 12.83
CA ASN A 522 21.98 8.44 13.25
C ASN A 522 21.93 8.83 14.73
#